data_AF-A0A8T3Y720-F1
#
_entry.id   AF-A0A8T3Y720-F1
#
_cell.length_a   1.000
_cell.length_b   1.000
_cell.length_c   1.000
_cell.angle_alpha   90.00
_cell.angle_beta   90.00
_cell.angle_gamma   90.00
#
_symmetry.space_group_name_H-M   'P 1'
#
loop_
_entity.id
_entity.type
_entity.pdbx_description
1 polymer ?
#
loop_
_entity_poly.entity_id
_entity_poly.type
_entity_poly.pdbx_seq_one_letter_code
_entity_poly.pdbx_strand_id
1 'polypeptide(L)'
;MADGVSDGPGSGAHVGGIDELLEATTVDFPKPFRLHELEKFFVYLCQQHGIETAYTVEKHKRTGTKYDDQGNQQKAEKPLLGTVSAAGMMHTREPPFKTCGFRTEHARNTSRIKAVHFETIPGYDALSEYRPEEVQFWAYIKRAAQEYFSKL
;
A
#
# COMPACT_ATOMS: atom_id res chain seq x y z
N MET A 1 -18.16 32.51 47.86
CA MET A 1 -18.22 31.03 47.79
C MET A 1 -19.48 30.65 47.03
N ALA A 2 -19.29 30.34 45.75
CA ALA A 2 -20.17 29.57 44.87
C ALA A 2 -19.36 29.43 43.57
N ASP A 3 -18.54 28.38 43.51
CA ASP A 3 -17.69 28.06 42.38
C ASP A 3 -18.55 27.62 41.19
N GLY A 4 -18.49 28.40 40.11
CA GLY A 4 -19.02 28.02 38.81
C GLY A 4 -18.04 27.06 38.14
N VAL A 5 -18.36 25.76 38.16
CA VAL A 5 -17.68 24.77 37.33
C VAL A 5 -18.26 24.90 35.92
N SER A 6 -17.48 25.48 35.01
CA SER A 6 -17.76 25.44 33.58
C SER A 6 -17.31 24.07 33.04
N ASP A 7 -18.28 23.22 32.69
CA ASP A 7 -18.05 22.09 31.80
C ASP A 7 -17.71 22.62 30.41
N GLY A 8 -16.41 22.82 30.16
CA GLY A 8 -15.89 23.04 28.81
C GLY A 8 -16.00 21.74 28.01
N PRO A 9 -16.34 21.81 26.71
CA PRO A 9 -16.54 20.62 25.90
C PRO A 9 -15.24 19.85 25.82
N GLY A 10 -15.31 18.57 26.15
CA GLY A 10 -14.22 17.63 25.95
C GLY A 10 -13.74 17.68 24.50
N SER A 11 -12.56 18.26 24.29
CA SER A 11 -11.77 18.06 23.07
C SER A 11 -11.09 16.68 23.13
N GLY A 12 -11.90 15.65 23.31
CA GLY A 12 -11.49 14.25 23.22
C GLY A 12 -11.91 13.72 21.86
N ALA A 13 -11.16 14.04 20.81
CA ALA A 13 -11.25 13.35 19.53
C ALA A 13 -10.05 13.72 18.63
N HIS A 14 -8.84 13.19 18.92
CA HIS A 14 -7.82 13.03 17.87
C HIS A 14 -8.31 11.89 16.95
N VAL A 15 -9.32 12.19 16.13
CA VAL A 15 -9.77 11.32 15.04
C VAL A 15 -8.86 11.64 13.86
N GLY A 16 -7.75 10.91 13.78
CA GLY A 16 -6.75 11.12 12.73
C GLY A 16 -5.82 9.94 12.53
N GLY A 17 -5.51 9.15 13.57
CA GLY A 17 -4.41 8.20 13.51
C GLY A 17 -4.40 7.24 12.31
N ILE A 18 -5.35 6.29 12.28
CA ILE A 18 -5.26 5.15 11.34
C ILE A 18 -5.52 5.59 9.90
N ASP A 19 -6.51 6.44 9.66
CA ASP A 19 -6.84 6.89 8.30
C ASP A 19 -5.70 7.73 7.71
N GLU A 20 -5.10 8.63 8.50
CA GLU A 20 -3.94 9.43 8.10
C GLU A 20 -2.72 8.54 7.82
N LEU A 21 -2.48 7.53 8.65
CA LEU A 21 -1.43 6.55 8.45
C LEU A 21 -1.66 5.74 7.16
N LEU A 22 -2.87 5.24 6.93
CA LEU A 22 -3.23 4.50 5.73
C LEU A 22 -3.08 5.36 4.48
N GLU A 23 -3.50 6.62 4.53
CA GLU A 23 -3.31 7.55 3.43
C GLU A 23 -1.83 7.76 3.15
N ALA A 24 -1.02 8.10 4.15
CA ALA A 24 0.40 8.37 3.98
C ALA A 24 1.20 7.16 3.47
N THR A 25 0.76 5.95 3.83
CA THR A 25 1.44 4.70 3.49
C THR A 25 0.94 4.06 2.21
N THR A 26 -0.04 4.65 1.53
CA THR A 26 -0.64 4.09 0.31
C THR A 26 -0.39 4.96 -0.92
N VAL A 27 0.04 4.30 -2.00
CA VAL A 27 0.09 4.85 -3.36
C VAL A 27 -1.00 4.16 -4.18
N ASP A 28 -2.16 4.81 -4.31
CA ASP A 28 -3.24 4.33 -5.18
C ASP A 28 -2.93 4.58 -6.66
N PHE A 29 -3.24 3.60 -7.50
CA PHE A 29 -3.08 3.72 -8.95
C PHE A 29 -4.36 4.26 -9.58
N PRO A 30 -4.27 5.15 -10.59
CA PRO A 30 -5.45 5.73 -11.25
C PRO A 30 -6.30 4.67 -11.97
N LYS A 31 -5.67 3.55 -12.35
CA LYS A 31 -6.32 2.35 -12.86
C LYS A 31 -5.54 1.13 -12.40
N PRO A 32 -6.18 -0.05 -12.25
CA PRO A 32 -5.46 -1.27 -11.89
C PRO A 32 -4.43 -1.66 -12.96
N PHE A 33 -3.17 -1.78 -12.54
CA PHE A 33 -2.00 -2.13 -13.34
C PHE A 33 -1.81 -3.65 -13.44
N ARG A 34 -1.26 -4.10 -14.57
CA ARG A 34 -0.59 -5.40 -14.70
C ARG A 34 0.86 -5.27 -14.20
N LEU A 35 1.53 -6.40 -13.94
CA LEU A 35 2.91 -6.41 -13.46
C LEU A 35 3.86 -5.55 -14.32
N HIS A 36 3.79 -5.65 -15.65
CA HIS A 36 4.64 -4.86 -16.54
C HIS A 36 4.37 -3.34 -16.48
N GLU A 37 3.17 -2.91 -16.08
CA GLU A 37 2.86 -1.49 -15.87
C GLU A 37 3.44 -1.00 -14.53
N LEU A 38 3.42 -1.87 -13.50
CA LEU A 38 4.11 -1.64 -12.23
C LEU A 38 5.63 -1.55 -12.43
N GLU A 39 6.21 -2.44 -13.25
CA GLU A 39 7.64 -2.42 -13.59
C GLU A 39 8.06 -1.11 -14.25
N LYS A 40 7.24 -0.57 -15.17
CA LYS A 40 7.49 0.75 -15.78
C LYS A 40 7.49 1.86 -14.73
N PHE A 41 6.59 1.80 -13.75
CA PHE A 41 6.59 2.74 -12.63
C PHE A 41 7.88 2.64 -11.79
N PHE A 42 8.33 1.43 -11.45
CA PHE A 42 9.60 1.26 -10.72
C PHE A 42 10.82 1.74 -11.53
N VAL A 43 10.85 1.51 -12.85
CA VAL A 43 11.88 2.06 -13.73
C VAL A 43 11.87 3.58 -13.71
N TYR A 44 10.68 4.20 -13.75
CA TYR A 44 10.53 5.65 -13.62
C TYR A 44 11.10 6.18 -12.29
N LEU A 45 10.74 5.55 -11.16
CA LEU A 45 11.27 5.91 -9.85
C LEU A 45 12.80 5.85 -9.81
N CYS A 46 13.39 4.81 -10.40
CA CYS A 46 14.84 4.65 -10.46
C CYS A 46 15.50 5.73 -11.32
N GLN A 47 14.98 5.97 -12.54
CA GLN A 47 15.62 6.86 -13.50
C GLN A 47 15.43 8.35 -13.17
N GLN A 48 14.25 8.74 -12.69
CA GLN A 48 13.91 10.16 -12.48
C GLN A 48 14.10 10.61 -11.03
N HIS A 49 14.02 9.69 -10.07
CA HIS A 49 14.01 10.01 -8.65
C HIS A 49 15.14 9.35 -7.85
N GLY A 50 15.99 8.55 -8.48
CA GLY A 50 17.10 7.86 -7.82
C GLY A 50 16.63 6.85 -6.77
N ILE A 51 15.41 6.31 -6.91
CA ILE A 51 14.86 5.31 -6.00
C ILE A 51 15.03 3.93 -6.63
N GLU A 52 15.86 3.10 -6.02
CA GLU A 52 16.02 1.71 -6.42
C GLU A 52 14.94 0.85 -5.77
N THR A 53 14.41 -0.10 -6.51
CA THR A 53 13.35 -1.01 -6.03
C THR A 53 13.80 -2.44 -6.24
N ALA A 54 13.90 -3.20 -5.14
CA ALA A 54 14.20 -4.63 -5.15
C ALA A 54 12.96 -5.37 -4.64
N TYR A 55 12.43 -6.32 -5.41
CA TYR A 55 11.18 -6.98 -5.07
C TYR A 55 11.11 -8.42 -5.57
N THR A 56 10.31 -9.22 -4.88
CA THR A 56 9.93 -10.56 -5.30
C THR A 56 8.53 -10.51 -5.90
N VAL A 57 8.28 -11.41 -6.86
CA VAL A 57 6.97 -11.58 -7.49
C VAL A 57 6.37 -12.89 -7.03
N GLU A 58 5.18 -12.82 -6.42
CA GLU A 58 4.44 -13.99 -5.98
C GLU A 58 3.25 -14.24 -6.89
N LYS A 59 3.04 -15.50 -7.26
CA LYS A 59 1.90 -15.91 -8.09
C LYS A 59 0.98 -16.80 -7.29
N HIS A 60 -0.17 -16.27 -6.89
CA HIS A 60 -1.18 -17.06 -6.20
C HIS A 60 -2.12 -17.67 -7.24
N LYS A 61 -2.19 -18.99 -7.28
CA LYS A 61 -3.23 -19.72 -8.02
C LYS A 61 -4.32 -20.09 -7.04
N ARG A 62 -5.53 -19.57 -7.25
CA ARG A 62 -6.69 -20.03 -6.49
C ARG A 62 -7.22 -21.31 -7.12
N THR A 63 -6.95 -22.45 -6.49
CA THR A 63 -7.62 -23.71 -6.85
C THR A 63 -8.94 -23.76 -6.11
N GLY A 64 -10.03 -23.43 -6.81
CA GLY A 64 -11.38 -23.57 -6.27
C GLY A 64 -11.82 -25.01 -6.34
N THR A 65 -11.80 -25.71 -5.21
CA THR A 65 -12.64 -26.90 -5.03
C THR A 65 -14.00 -26.41 -4.54
N LYS A 66 -15.06 -26.68 -5.29
CA LYS A 66 -16.43 -26.51 -4.77
C LYS A 66 -16.84 -27.84 -4.14
N TYR A 67 -17.60 -27.79 -3.06
CA TYR A 67 -18.27 -28.97 -2.50
C TYR A 67 -19.76 -28.77 -2.70
N ASP A 68 -20.47 -29.81 -3.14
CA ASP A 68 -21.93 -29.79 -3.13
C ASP A 68 -22.49 -29.99 -1.72
N ASP A 69 -23.81 -29.91 -1.56
CA ASP A 69 -24.50 -30.07 -0.27
C ASP A 69 -24.35 -31.49 0.33
N GLN A 70 -23.81 -32.44 -0.44
CA GLN A 70 -23.50 -33.80 -0.03
C GLN A 70 -22.01 -34.00 0.28
N GLY A 71 -21.20 -32.93 0.20
CA GLY A 71 -19.76 -32.96 0.46
C GLY A 71 -18.93 -33.52 -0.69
N ASN A 72 -19.50 -33.75 -1.87
CA ASN A 72 -18.74 -34.21 -3.03
C ASN A 72 -18.00 -33.05 -3.68
N GLN A 73 -16.74 -33.31 -4.02
CA GLN A 73 -15.88 -32.35 -4.71
C GLN A 73 -16.35 -32.13 -6.15
N GLN A 74 -16.85 -30.93 -6.44
CA GLN A 74 -17.07 -30.43 -7.79
C GLN A 74 -15.85 -29.61 -8.24
N LYS A 75 -15.29 -29.99 -9.39
CA LYS A 75 -14.23 -29.23 -10.05
C LYS A 75 -14.81 -27.88 -10.48
N ALA A 76 -14.25 -26.76 -10.02
CA ALA A 76 -14.73 -25.45 -10.44
C ALA A 76 -14.66 -25.32 -11.98
N GLU A 77 -15.79 -25.03 -12.61
CA GLU A 77 -15.93 -24.95 -14.08
C GLU A 77 -15.12 -23.82 -14.72
N LYS A 78 -14.61 -22.87 -13.93
CA LYS A 78 -13.78 -21.77 -14.42
C LYS A 78 -12.45 -21.73 -13.68
N PRO A 79 -11.31 -21.62 -14.38
CA PRO A 79 -10.05 -21.30 -13.73
C PRO A 79 -10.20 -19.95 -13.04
N LEU A 80 -10.10 -19.93 -11.71
CA LEU A 80 -10.03 -18.68 -10.97
C LEU A 80 -8.72 -18.00 -11.37
N LEU A 81 -8.81 -16.78 -11.87
CA LEU A 81 -7.67 -15.98 -12.32
C LEU A 81 -6.62 -15.94 -11.20
N GLY A 82 -5.39 -16.39 -11.51
CA GLY A 82 -4.28 -16.26 -10.57
C GLY A 82 -3.93 -14.78 -10.39
N THR A 83 -3.63 -14.38 -9.15
CA THR A 83 -3.13 -13.03 -8.84
C THR A 83 -1.60 -13.03 -8.86
N VAL A 84 -1.02 -11.90 -9.27
CA VAL A 84 0.43 -11.67 -9.25
C VAL A 84 0.70 -10.50 -8.32
N SER A 85 1.36 -10.74 -7.21
CA SER A 85 1.76 -9.76 -6.20
C SER A 85 3.22 -9.38 -6.38
N ALA A 86 3.59 -8.19 -5.93
CA ALA A 86 4.97 -7.84 -5.65
C ALA A 86 5.10 -7.36 -4.20
N ALA A 87 6.20 -7.74 -3.55
CA ALA A 87 6.60 -7.22 -2.25
C ALA A 87 8.12 -7.03 -2.25
N GLY A 88 8.61 -6.04 -1.53
CA GLY A 88 10.03 -5.70 -1.60
C GLY A 88 10.41 -4.45 -0.83
N MET A 89 11.54 -3.88 -1.20
CA MET A 89 12.12 -2.68 -0.60
C MET A 89 12.31 -1.61 -1.67
N MET A 90 12.12 -0.36 -1.27
CA MET A 90 12.55 0.82 -2.02
C MET A 90 13.61 1.56 -1.21
N HIS A 91 14.68 2.02 -1.84
CA HIS A 91 15.69 2.82 -1.17
C HIS A 91 16.29 3.91 -2.07
N THR A 92 16.80 4.98 -1.46
CA THR A 92 17.53 6.03 -2.20
C THR A 92 18.91 5.51 -2.64
N ARG A 93 19.32 5.85 -3.86
CA ARG A 93 20.64 5.50 -4.40
C ARG A 93 21.78 6.25 -3.70
N GLU A 94 21.54 7.48 -3.27
CA GLU A 94 22.54 8.36 -2.69
C GLU A 94 22.21 8.71 -1.22
N PRO A 95 23.23 9.07 -0.41
CA PRO A 95 23.03 9.53 0.96
C PRO A 95 22.14 10.79 1.06
N PRO A 96 21.33 10.93 2.13
CA PRO A 96 21.12 9.95 3.19
C PRO A 96 20.33 8.74 2.69
N PHE A 97 20.80 7.53 2.99
CA PHE A 97 20.14 6.29 2.60
C PHE A 97 18.82 6.15 3.37
N LYS A 98 17.71 6.23 2.65
CA LYS A 98 16.37 5.97 3.18
C LYS A 98 15.85 4.69 2.58
N THR A 99 15.08 3.93 3.35
CA THR A 99 14.52 2.64 2.92
C THR A 99 13.11 2.49 3.42
N CYS A 100 12.25 1.84 2.64
CA CYS A 100 10.93 1.41 3.09
C CYS A 100 10.56 0.07 2.43
N GLY A 101 9.98 -0.82 3.23
CA GLY A 101 9.32 -2.02 2.72
C GLY A 101 8.01 -1.66 2.02
N PHE A 102 7.58 -2.49 1.08
CA PHE A 102 6.29 -2.34 0.42
C PHE A 102 5.67 -3.68 0.01
N ARG A 103 4.35 -3.65 -0.17
CA ARG A 103 3.55 -4.73 -0.75
C ARG A 103 2.48 -4.17 -1.70
N THR A 104 2.11 -4.94 -2.71
CA THR A 104 1.04 -4.55 -3.63
C THR A 104 -0.33 -5.06 -3.18
N GLU A 105 -1.39 -4.30 -3.45
CA GLU A 105 -2.79 -4.72 -3.26
C GLU A 105 -3.51 -4.92 -4.60
N HIS A 106 -4.39 -5.92 -4.68
CA HIS A 106 -5.14 -6.25 -5.89
C HIS A 106 -6.54 -5.64 -5.94
N ALA A 107 -6.98 -5.28 -7.14
CA ALA A 107 -8.38 -4.96 -7.38
C ALA A 107 -9.24 -6.23 -7.27
N ARG A 108 -10.39 -6.13 -6.57
CA ARG A 108 -11.30 -7.26 -6.33
C ARG A 108 -11.64 -7.99 -7.63
N ASN A 109 -11.60 -9.32 -7.59
CA ASN A 109 -11.94 -10.20 -8.71
C ASN A 109 -11.10 -9.98 -9.99
N THR A 110 -9.91 -9.39 -9.86
CA THR A 110 -8.96 -9.25 -10.97
C THR A 110 -7.57 -9.72 -10.56
N SER A 111 -6.72 -10.00 -11.55
CA SER A 111 -5.28 -10.22 -11.34
C SER A 111 -4.46 -8.93 -11.36
N ARG A 112 -5.12 -7.77 -11.31
CA ARG A 112 -4.49 -6.45 -11.47
C ARG A 112 -4.24 -5.80 -10.12
N ILE A 113 -3.13 -5.09 -10.03
CA ILE A 113 -2.64 -4.39 -8.86
C ILE A 113 -3.24 -3.00 -8.84
N LYS A 114 -3.87 -2.59 -7.74
CA LYS A 114 -4.49 -1.26 -7.60
C LYS A 114 -3.70 -0.29 -6.75
N ALA A 115 -2.80 -0.78 -5.89
CA ALA A 115 -2.04 0.07 -5.00
C ALA A 115 -0.70 -0.56 -4.59
N VAL A 116 0.20 0.28 -4.11
CA VAL A 116 1.38 -0.09 -3.32
C VAL A 116 1.19 0.45 -1.91
N HIS A 117 1.36 -0.41 -0.90
CA HIS A 117 1.38 -0.03 0.51
C HIS A 117 2.79 -0.14 1.05
N PHE A 118 3.26 0.90 1.72
CA PHE A 118 4.47 0.85 2.52
C PHE A 118 4.22 0.04 3.79
N GLU A 119 5.24 -0.69 4.24
CA GLU A 119 5.15 -1.47 5.46
C GLU A 119 5.05 -0.55 6.68
N THR A 120 4.11 -0.88 7.56
CA THR A 120 3.89 -0.22 8.85
C THR A 120 4.23 -1.19 9.98
N ILE A 121 4.64 -0.63 11.12
CA ILE A 121 4.91 -1.39 12.34
C ILE A 121 3.57 -1.71 13.00
N PRO A 122 3.25 -3.00 13.24
CA PRO A 122 2.03 -3.36 13.95
C PRO A 122 1.91 -2.68 15.32
N GLY A 123 0.74 -2.11 15.60
CA GLY A 123 0.45 -1.39 16.85
C GLY A 123 0.79 0.09 16.82
N TYR A 124 1.39 0.60 15.74
CA TYR A 124 1.50 2.03 15.50
C TYR A 124 0.27 2.44 14.71
N ASP A 125 -0.55 3.30 15.32
CA ASP A 125 -1.85 3.68 14.79
C ASP A 125 -1.86 5.16 14.35
N ALA A 126 -0.75 5.90 14.47
CA ALA A 126 -0.63 7.29 14.03
C ALA A 126 0.74 7.62 13.40
N LEU A 127 0.75 8.62 12.51
CA LEU A 127 2.00 9.10 11.85
C LEU A 127 3.02 9.68 12.81
N SER A 128 2.58 10.33 13.89
CA SER A 128 3.45 10.95 14.88
C SER A 128 4.36 9.95 15.61
N GLU A 129 4.04 8.66 15.53
CA GLU A 129 4.82 7.59 16.13
C GLU A 129 6.02 7.18 15.25
N TYR A 130 5.97 7.50 13.94
CA TYR A 130 7.03 7.17 12.99
C TYR A 130 8.11 8.25 12.95
N ARG A 131 9.30 7.84 12.49
CA ARG A 131 10.42 8.77 12.30
C ARG A 131 10.10 9.76 11.17
N PRO A 132 10.37 11.07 11.33
CA PRO A 132 10.06 12.06 10.31
C PRO A 132 10.69 11.75 8.94
N GLU A 133 11.88 11.16 8.91
CA GLU A 133 12.60 10.85 7.67
C GLU A 133 11.88 9.78 6.83
N GLU A 134 11.20 8.84 7.49
CA GLU A 134 10.44 7.76 6.88
C GLU A 134 9.13 8.29 6.31
N VAL A 135 8.39 9.08 7.09
CA VAL A 135 7.17 9.77 6.64
C VAL A 135 7.46 10.67 5.44
N GLN A 136 8.58 11.41 5.48
CA GLN A 136 9.04 12.22 4.34
C GLN A 136 9.39 11.36 3.12
N PHE A 137 9.94 10.16 3.31
CA PHE A 137 10.26 9.28 2.20
C PHE A 137 9.01 8.73 1.53
N TRP A 138 8.02 8.30 2.32
CA TRP A 138 6.71 7.90 1.79
C TRP A 138 6.05 9.02 0.98
N ALA A 139 6.04 10.25 1.54
CA ALA A 139 5.51 11.42 0.85
C ALA A 139 6.26 11.72 -0.46
N TYR A 140 7.58 11.55 -0.48
CA TYR A 140 8.40 11.71 -1.69
C TYR A 140 8.01 10.72 -2.78
N ILE A 141 7.86 9.43 -2.44
CA ILE A 141 7.45 8.38 -3.39
C ILE A 141 6.03 8.64 -3.89
N LYS A 142 5.10 9.03 -3.01
CA LYS A 142 3.72 9.41 -3.41
C LYS A 142 3.71 10.55 -4.43
N ARG A 143 4.50 11.60 -4.19
CA ARG A 143 4.62 12.72 -5.14
C ARG A 143 5.20 12.27 -6.49
N ALA A 144 6.24 11.45 -6.48
CA ALA A 144 6.82 10.88 -7.69
C ALA A 144 5.80 10.01 -8.46
N ALA A 145 4.97 9.25 -7.76
CA ALA A 145 3.89 8.48 -8.36
C ALA A 145 2.82 9.37 -9.01
N GLN A 146 2.38 10.43 -8.32
CA GLN A 146 1.45 11.42 -8.88
C GLN A 146 2.00 12.06 -10.16
N GLU A 147 3.29 12.42 -10.16
CA GLU A 147 3.96 12.96 -11.35
C GLU A 147 3.95 11.96 -12.51
N TYR A 148 4.30 10.69 -12.24
CA TYR A 148 4.24 9.62 -13.24
C TYR A 148 2.83 9.44 -13.80
N PHE A 149 1.81 9.39 -12.93
CA PHE A 149 0.42 9.17 -13.33
C PHE A 149 -0.18 10.33 -14.11
N SER A 150 0.27 11.57 -13.88
CA SER A 150 -0.17 12.74 -14.66
C SER A 150 0.25 12.70 -16.13
N LYS A 151 1.22 11.84 -16.48
CA LYS A 151 1.77 11.67 -17.83
C LYS A 151 1.17 10.47 -18.58
N LEU A 152 0.31 9.67 -17.92
CA LEU A 152 -0.33 8.47 -18.49
C LEU A 152 -1.69 8.76 -19.13
#